data_AF-A0A959GLH3-F1
#
_entry.id   AF-A0A959GLH3-F1
#
_cell.length_a   1.000
_cell.length_b   1.000
_cell.length_c   1.000
_cell.angle_alpha   90.00
_cell.angle_beta   90.00
_cell.angle_gamma   90.00
#
_symmetry.space_group_name_H-M   'P 1'
#
loop_
_entity.id
_entity.type
_entity.pdbx_description
1 polymer ?
#
loop_
_entity_poly.entity_id
_entity_poly.type
_entity_poly.pdbx_seq_one_letter_code
_entity_poly.pdbx_strand_id
1 'polypeptide(L)'
;MIQFLLKGIIRDKNRSVLPVIVISIGVFLTVLFSAWFKGIFSDMINVNANFSTGHVKIMTRAYADNAGQMPNDLALMEAGQLINSLNTEFPTLE
;
A
#
# COMPACT_ATOMS: atom_id res chain seq x y z
N MET A 1 -24.72 18.35 -36.16
CA MET A 1 -23.58 19.23 -35.78
C MET A 1 -22.34 18.45 -35.33
N ILE A 2 -22.42 17.49 -34.41
CA ILE A 2 -21.25 16.72 -33.93
C ILE A 2 -20.48 16.00 -35.07
N GLN A 3 -21.20 15.44 -36.04
CA GLN A 3 -20.62 14.77 -37.22
C GLN A 3 -19.80 15.72 -38.10
N PHE A 4 -20.16 17.01 -38.14
CA PHE A 4 -19.43 18.02 -38.89
C PHE A 4 -18.09 18.35 -38.21
N LEU A 5 -18.09 18.48 -36.87
CA LEU A 5 -16.88 18.71 -36.08
C LEU A 5 -15.90 17.53 -36.18
N LEU A 6 -16.40 16.29 -36.05
CA LEU A 6 -15.58 15.09 -36.19
C LEU A 6 -14.94 14.98 -37.59
N LYS A 7 -15.70 15.26 -38.65
CA LYS A 7 -15.16 15.32 -40.02
C LYS A 7 -14.09 16.42 -40.15
N GLY A 8 -14.27 17.57 -39.50
CA GLY A 8 -13.29 18.65 -39.47
C GLY A 8 -11.97 18.25 -38.80
N ILE A 9 -12.05 17.61 -37.63
CA ILE A 9 -10.88 17.11 -36.87
C ILE A 9 -10.10 16.06 -37.66
N ILE A 10 -10.83 15.10 -38.27
CA ILE A 10 -10.20 14.03 -39.08
C ILE A 10 -9.54 14.60 -40.34
N ARG A 11 -10.15 15.63 -40.95
CA ARG A 11 -9.64 16.25 -42.19
C ARG A 11 -8.42 17.13 -41.94
N ASP A 12 -8.33 17.80 -40.79
CA ASP A 12 -7.16 18.62 -40.41
C ASP A 12 -6.33 17.94 -39.32
N LYS A 13 -5.60 16.90 -39.73
CA LYS A 13 -4.78 16.07 -38.84
C LYS A 13 -3.61 16.86 -38.23
N ASN A 14 -3.01 17.79 -38.98
CA ASN A 14 -1.83 18.52 -38.50
C ASN A 14 -2.18 19.46 -37.34
N ARG A 15 -3.40 20.03 -37.33
CA ARG A 15 -3.88 20.88 -36.23
C ARG A 15 -4.46 20.10 -35.04
N SER A 16 -4.95 18.89 -35.27
CA SER A 16 -5.67 18.13 -34.24
C SER A 16 -4.81 17.12 -33.49
N VAL A 17 -3.73 16.61 -34.09
CA VAL A 17 -2.91 15.55 -33.49
C VAL A 17 -2.12 16.05 -32.28
N LEU A 18 -1.51 17.24 -32.36
CA LEU A 18 -0.69 17.78 -31.28
C LEU A 18 -1.53 17.98 -29.99
N PRO A 19 -2.72 18.63 -30.01
CA PRO A 19 -3.57 18.73 -28.82
C PRO A 19 -4.00 17.38 -28.26
N VAL A 20 -4.37 16.43 -29.11
CA VAL A 20 -4.82 15.09 -28.67
C VAL A 20 -3.69 14.35 -27.96
N ILE A 21 -2.47 14.39 -28.49
CA ILE A 21 -1.30 13.74 -27.86
C ILE A 21 -1.00 14.39 -26.51
N VAL A 22 -0.98 15.72 -26.45
CA VAL A 22 -0.67 16.44 -25.20
C VAL A 22 -1.69 16.10 -24.11
N ILE A 23 -2.98 16.14 -24.42
CA ILE A 23 -4.05 15.80 -23.46
C ILE A 23 -3.95 14.32 -23.06
N SER A 24 -3.73 13.43 -24.03
CA SER A 24 -3.63 11.99 -23.77
C SER A 24 -2.46 11.66 -22.84
N ILE A 25 -1.30 12.27 -23.07
CA ILE A 25 -0.12 12.09 -22.21
C ILE A 25 -0.39 12.66 -20.81
N GLY A 26 -0.98 13.86 -20.72
CA GLY A 26 -1.30 14.48 -19.43
C GLY A 26 -2.26 13.62 -18.60
N VAL A 27 -3.34 13.14 -19.22
CA VAL A 27 -4.31 12.25 -18.56
C VAL A 27 -3.67 10.92 -18.20
N PHE A 28 -2.90 10.32 -19.10
CA PHE A 28 -2.20 9.06 -18.87
C PHE A 28 -1.27 9.15 -17.65
N LEU A 29 -0.40 10.16 -17.62
CA LEU A 29 0.53 10.36 -16.50
C LEU A 29 -0.22 10.58 -15.18
N THR A 30 -1.29 11.38 -15.20
CA THR A 30 -2.10 11.64 -14.00
C THR A 30 -2.70 10.36 -13.44
N VAL A 31 -3.30 9.52 -14.30
CA VAL A 31 -3.91 8.26 -13.89
C VAL A 31 -2.85 7.26 -13.44
N LEU A 32 -1.76 7.13 -14.19
CA LEU A 32 -0.64 6.24 -13.87
C LEU A 32 -0.07 6.56 -12.50
N PHE A 33 0.31 7.82 -12.26
CA PHE A 33 0.89 8.22 -10.98
C PHE A 33 -0.10 8.07 -9.84
N SER A 34 -1.36 8.48 -10.03
CA SER A 34 -2.39 8.34 -8.99
C SER A 34 -2.57 6.88 -8.56
N ALA A 35 -2.70 5.96 -9.52
CA ALA A 35 -2.84 4.54 -9.24
C ALA A 35 -1.56 3.93 -8.63
N TRP A 36 -0.40 4.31 -9.16
CA TRP A 36 0.89 3.79 -8.69
C TRP A 36 1.20 4.21 -7.25
N PHE A 37 1.04 5.50 -6.94
CA PHE A 37 1.21 6.01 -5.57
C PHE A 37 0.23 5.34 -4.60
N LYS A 38 -1.03 5.19 -5.00
CA LYS A 38 -2.01 4.48 -4.16
C LYS A 38 -1.57 3.03 -3.86
N GLY A 39 -1.03 2.33 -4.86
CA GLY A 39 -0.44 0.99 -4.67
C GLY A 39 0.73 1.02 -3.69
N ILE A 40 1.71 1.89 -3.91
CA ILE A 40 2.89 2.03 -3.04
C ILE A 40 2.49 2.33 -1.60
N PHE A 41 1.56 3.26 -1.37
CA PHE A 41 1.12 3.60 -0.02
C PHE A 41 0.41 2.42 0.65
N SER A 42 -0.41 1.68 -0.09
CA SER A 42 -1.04 0.45 0.41
C SER A 42 0.01 -0.59 0.81
N ASP A 43 1.00 -0.82 -0.04
CA ASP A 43 2.07 -1.78 0.23
C ASP A 43 2.92 -1.33 1.41
N MET A 44 3.25 -0.05 1.50
CA MET A 44 3.98 0.52 2.64
C MET A 44 3.24 0.27 3.95
N ILE A 45 1.91 0.45 3.98
CA ILE A 45 1.10 0.16 5.16
C ILE A 45 1.15 -1.33 5.49
N ASN A 46 0.95 -2.20 4.51
CA ASN A 46 0.98 -3.65 4.70
C ASN A 46 2.33 -4.14 5.22
N VAL A 47 3.44 -3.65 4.63
CA VAL A 47 4.80 -4.00 5.07
C VAL A 47 5.06 -3.53 6.50
N ASN A 48 4.66 -2.30 6.85
CA ASN A 48 4.84 -1.79 8.22
C ASN A 48 3.98 -2.55 9.23
N ALA A 49 2.73 -2.88 8.88
CA ALA A 49 1.86 -3.68 9.74
C ALA A 49 2.46 -5.08 9.97
N ASN A 50 2.88 -5.75 8.89
CA ASN A 50 3.50 -7.07 8.96
C ASN A 50 4.82 -7.05 9.75
N PHE A 51 5.63 -6.00 9.61
CA PHE A 51 6.89 -5.87 10.34
C PHE A 51 6.69 -5.52 11.81
N SER A 52 5.77 -4.61 12.12
CA SER A 52 5.60 -4.10 13.48
C SER A 52 4.86 -5.10 14.38
N THR A 53 3.75 -5.66 13.89
CA THR A 53 2.89 -6.56 14.65
C THR A 53 2.69 -7.93 14.01
N GLY A 54 2.85 -8.05 12.68
CA GLY A 54 2.42 -9.27 11.99
C GLY A 54 0.92 -9.47 12.11
N HIS A 55 0.48 -10.73 12.11
CA HIS A 55 -0.92 -11.11 12.39
C HIS A 55 -1.29 -10.82 13.85
N VAL A 56 -0.44 -11.26 14.79
CA VAL A 56 -0.61 -11.05 16.22
C VAL A 56 0.74 -10.83 16.88
N LYS A 57 0.85 -9.78 17.71
CA LYS A 57 2.03 -9.51 18.53
C LYS A 57 1.69 -9.56 20.00
N ILE A 58 2.39 -10.41 20.73
CA ILE A 58 2.24 -10.58 22.17
C ILE A 58 3.40 -9.86 22.86
N MET A 59 3.08 -9.01 23.83
CA MET A 59 4.07 -8.28 24.60
C MET A 59 3.62 -8.11 26.05
N THR A 60 4.57 -7.92 26.96
CA THR A 60 4.26 -7.58 28.35
C THR A 60 3.80 -6.13 28.45
N ARG A 61 3.05 -5.80 29.52
CA ARG A 61 2.58 -4.42 29.75
C ARG A 61 3.76 -3.44 29.88
N ALA A 62 4.81 -3.84 30.59
CA ALA A 62 6.02 -3.03 30.74
C ALA A 62 6.75 -2.78 29.41
N TYR A 63 6.78 -3.78 28.52
CA TYR A 63 7.34 -3.61 27.17
C TYR A 63 6.48 -2.65 26.35
N ALA A 64 5.15 -2.75 26.44
CA ALA A 64 4.21 -1.90 25.72
C ALA A 64 4.39 -0.40 26.05
N ASP A 65 4.60 -0.07 27.33
CA ASP A 65 4.82 1.31 27.79
C ASP A 65 6.08 1.95 27.18
N ASN A 66 7.07 1.13 26.80
CA ASN A 66 8.34 1.58 26.24
C ASN A 66 8.59 1.06 24.81
N ALA A 67 7.56 0.59 24.10
CA ALA A 67 7.72 -0.15 22.84
C ALA A 67 8.48 0.65 21.75
N GLY A 68 8.37 1.98 21.75
CA GLY A 68 9.10 2.85 20.83
C GLY A 68 10.62 2.83 20.99
N GLN A 69 11.14 2.37 22.13
CA GLN A 69 12.58 2.24 22.39
C GLN A 69 13.12 0.84 22.06
N MET A 70 12.27 -0.10 21.64
CA MET A 70 12.63 -1.51 21.45
C MET A 70 13.43 -2.08 22.64
N PRO A 71 12.89 -2.03 23.87
CA PRO A 71 13.62 -2.30 25.10
C PRO A 71 14.05 -3.78 25.21
N ASN A 72 15.32 -4.05 24.91
CA ASN A 72 15.86 -5.42 24.90
C ASN A 72 15.98 -6.03 26.31
N ASP A 73 16.07 -5.18 27.34
CA ASP A 73 16.05 -5.55 28.76
C ASP A 73 14.69 -6.09 29.22
N LEU A 74 13.61 -5.74 28.53
CA LEU A 74 12.25 -6.25 28.76
C LEU A 74 11.90 -7.43 27.85
N ALA A 75 12.88 -8.04 27.20
CA ALA A 75 12.67 -9.19 26.33
C ALA A 75 12.13 -10.39 27.11
N LEU A 76 11.18 -11.10 26.51
CA LEU A 76 10.69 -12.37 27.05
C LEU A 76 11.75 -13.46 26.85
N MET A 77 12.22 -14.02 27.95
CA MET A 77 13.11 -15.18 27.94
C MET A 77 12.29 -16.47 27.87
N GLU A 78 12.83 -17.51 27.22
CA GLU A 78 12.23 -18.86 27.18
C GLU A 78 10.76 -18.92 26.71
N ALA A 79 10.35 -18.00 25.84
CA ALA A 79 8.97 -17.89 25.35
C ALA A 79 8.46 -19.11 24.56
N GLY A 80 9.29 -20.13 24.30
CA GLY A 80 8.91 -21.31 23.52
C GLY A 80 7.74 -22.10 24.14
N GLN A 81 7.69 -22.24 25.47
CA GLN A 81 6.56 -22.91 26.12
C GLN A 81 5.27 -22.12 25.94
N LEU A 82 5.33 -20.80 26.11
CA LEU A 82 4.19 -19.90 25.93
C LEU A 82 3.66 -19.97 24.49
N ILE A 83 4.55 -19.95 23.48
CA ILE A 83 4.16 -20.07 22.07
C ILE A 83 3.45 -21.40 21.80
N ASN A 84 3.97 -22.51 22.31
CA ASN A 84 3.35 -23.83 22.12
C ASN A 84 1.95 -23.92 22.75
N SER A 85 1.77 -23.37 23.95
CA SER A 85 0.46 -23.30 24.61
C SER A 85 -0.52 -22.47 23.78
N LEU A 86 -0.10 -21.31 23.28
CA LEU A 86 -0.94 -20.42 22.48
C LEU A 86 -1.35 -21.04 21.14
N ASN A 87 -0.43 -21.71 20.45
CA ASN A 87 -0.75 -22.40 19.18
C ASN A 87 -1.74 -23.55 19.39
N THR A 88 -1.72 -24.17 20.58
CA THR A 88 -2.68 -25.23 20.95
C THR A 88 -4.05 -24.64 21.28
N GLU A 89 -4.09 -23.50 21.98
CA GLU A 89 -5.34 -22.84 22.40
C GLU A 89 -6.02 -22.10 21.24
N PHE A 90 -5.24 -21.60 20.29
CA PHE A 90 -5.71 -20.83 19.14
C PHE A 90 -5.21 -21.40 17.80
N PRO A 91 -5.64 -22.60 17.39
CA PRO A 91 -5.13 -23.28 16.19
C PRO A 91 -5.50 -22.60 14.87
N THR A 92 -6.42 -21.63 14.89
CA THR A 92 -6.84 -20.85 13.71
C THR A 92 -6.12 -19.51 13.58
N LEU A 93 -5.30 -19.12 14.56
CA LEU A 93 -4.43 -17.95 14.48
C LEU A 93 -3.07 -18.42 13.93
N GLU A 94 -2.73 -17.95 12.73
CA GLU A 94 -1.37 -18.07 12.16
C GLU A 94 -0.44 -16.95 12.65
#